data_AF-A0AAE9HWQ4-F1
#
_entry.id   AF-A0AAE9HWQ4-F1
#
_cell.length_a   1.000
_cell.length_b   1.000
_cell.length_c   1.000
_cell.angle_alpha   90.00
_cell.angle_beta   90.00
_cell.angle_gamma   90.00
#
_symmetry.space_group_name_H-M   'P 1'
#
loop_
_entity.id
_entity.type
_entity.pdbx_description
1 polymer ?
#
loop_
_entity_poly.entity_id
_entity_poly.type
_entity_poly.pdbx_seq_one_letter_code
_entity_poly.pdbx_strand_id
1 'polypeptide(L)'
;MKHTAYCLALCLSACATSQPLPFNELYFDANGEVVDAPVKGGYIRRILHTHARDYTVQDFYGMGGNKRTDPMRLRREQLHQWHARPAHTVIRSYDRHGNPFIANPNK
;
A
#
# COMPACT_ATOMS: atom_id res chain seq x y z
N MET A 1 -33.20 1.85 29.92
CA MET A 1 -32.36 3.06 29.92
C MET A 1 -30.96 2.63 30.35
N LYS A 2 -30.02 2.51 29.42
CA LYS A 2 -28.64 2.10 29.74
C LYS A 2 -27.77 3.36 29.76
N HIS A 3 -27.23 3.69 30.93
CA HIS A 3 -26.24 4.75 31.09
C HIS A 3 -24.89 4.28 30.54
N THR A 4 -24.37 5.00 29.56
CA THR A 4 -22.99 4.84 29.09
C THR A 4 -22.24 6.11 29.48
N ALA A 5 -21.41 5.98 30.50
CA ALA A 5 -20.54 7.04 30.98
C ALA A 5 -19.10 6.78 30.54
N TYR A 6 -18.57 7.76 29.80
CA TYR A 6 -17.22 8.30 29.82
C TYR A 6 -16.00 7.36 29.83
N CYS A 7 -15.10 7.59 28.87
CA CYS A 7 -13.69 7.74 29.20
C CYS A 7 -13.05 8.80 28.30
N LEU A 8 -12.89 10.00 28.86
CA LEU A 8 -12.07 11.08 28.35
C LEU A 8 -10.61 10.70 28.64
N ALA A 9 -9.79 10.47 27.62
CA ALA A 9 -8.35 10.29 27.78
C ALA A 9 -7.61 11.35 26.97
N LEU A 10 -7.36 12.49 27.62
CA LEU A 10 -6.31 13.44 27.27
C LEU A 10 -4.96 12.81 27.67
N CYS A 11 -4.16 12.40 26.69
CA CYS A 11 -2.73 12.16 26.88
C CYS A 11 -1.95 12.97 25.84
N LEU A 12 -1.36 14.08 26.27
CA LEU A 12 -0.23 14.69 25.58
C LEU A 12 1.00 13.79 25.78
N SER A 13 1.45 13.14 24.72
CA SER A 13 2.86 12.80 24.56
C SER A 13 3.18 12.71 23.08
N ALA A 14 4.08 13.57 22.63
CA ALA A 14 4.67 13.52 21.30
C ALA A 14 5.55 12.27 21.19
N CYS A 15 4.92 11.15 20.88
CA CYS A 15 5.56 10.11 20.10
C CYS A 15 4.92 10.23 18.72
N ALA A 16 5.73 10.34 17.67
CA ALA A 16 5.26 10.04 16.32
C ALA A 16 4.84 8.56 16.33
N THR A 17 3.64 8.29 16.84
CA THR A 17 2.99 7.01 16.73
C THR A 17 2.78 6.84 15.25
N SER A 18 3.64 6.05 14.60
CA SER A 18 3.28 5.44 13.34
C SER A 18 2.11 4.54 13.68
N GLN A 19 0.91 5.11 13.66
CA GLN A 19 -0.34 4.40 13.80
C GLN A 19 -0.25 3.25 12.80
N PRO A 20 -0.36 1.98 13.23
CA PRO A 20 -0.39 0.87 12.28
C PRO A 20 -1.48 1.22 11.27
N LEU A 21 -1.12 1.24 9.99
CA LEU A 21 -2.06 1.57 8.92
C LEU A 21 -3.28 0.67 9.15
N PRO A 22 -4.49 1.21 9.38
CA PRO A 22 -5.65 0.42 9.79
C PRO A 22 -6.12 -0.56 8.69
N PHE A 23 -5.40 -0.62 7.58
CA PHE A 23 -5.72 -1.32 6.37
C PHE A 23 -4.41 -1.96 5.90
N ASN A 24 -4.42 -3.26 5.69
CA ASN A 24 -3.35 -3.99 4.99
C ASN A 24 -3.29 -3.65 3.50
N GLU A 25 -4.07 -2.67 3.03
CA GLU A 25 -4.17 -2.26 1.64
C GLU A 25 -4.06 -0.73 1.52
N LEU A 26 -3.41 -0.25 0.46
CA LEU A 26 -3.42 1.13 0.00
C LEU A 26 -4.04 1.15 -1.39
N TYR A 27 -4.85 2.16 -1.68
CA TYR A 27 -5.55 2.28 -2.94
C TYR A 27 -4.99 3.45 -3.75
N PHE A 28 -4.89 3.21 -5.05
CA PHE A 28 -4.54 4.24 -6.03
C PHE A 28 -5.64 4.33 -7.08
N ASP A 29 -5.92 5.52 -7.56
CA ASP A 29 -6.79 5.71 -8.72
C ASP A 29 -6.08 5.29 -10.03
N ALA A 30 -6.74 5.50 -11.17
CA ALA A 30 -6.17 5.13 -12.47
C ALA A 30 -4.93 5.95 -12.86
N ASN A 31 -4.73 7.11 -12.23
CA ASN A 31 -3.61 8.03 -12.45
C ASN A 31 -2.47 7.83 -11.43
N GLY A 32 -2.68 6.96 -10.44
CA GLY A 32 -1.71 6.70 -9.38
C GLY A 32 -1.81 7.61 -8.16
N GLU A 33 -2.88 8.39 -8.05
CA GLU A 33 -3.16 9.20 -6.87
C GLU A 33 -3.71 8.33 -5.74
N VAL A 34 -3.28 8.59 -4.51
CA VAL A 34 -3.78 7.86 -3.34
C VAL A 34 -5.25 8.20 -3.11
N VAL A 35 -6.08 7.19 -2.91
CA VAL A 35 -7.51 7.34 -2.62
C VAL A 35 -7.90 6.50 -1.41
N ASP A 36 -8.99 6.88 -0.74
CA ASP A 36 -9.42 6.24 0.50
C ASP A 36 -10.17 4.91 0.30
N ALA A 37 -10.56 4.60 -0.94
CA ALA A 37 -11.29 3.38 -1.29
C ALA A 37 -10.94 2.87 -2.69
N PRO A 38 -11.11 1.57 -2.98
CA PRO A 38 -10.93 1.04 -4.34
C PRO A 38 -11.85 1.74 -5.35
N VAL A 39 -11.28 2.18 -6.47
CA VAL A 39 -12.03 2.77 -7.59
C VAL A 39 -11.90 1.92 -8.85
N LYS A 40 -12.87 2.02 -9.76
CA LYS A 40 -12.83 1.32 -11.04
C LYS A 40 -11.59 1.75 -11.83
N GLY A 41 -10.79 0.79 -12.27
CA GLY A 41 -9.55 1.04 -13.01
C GLY A 41 -8.36 1.47 -12.14
N GLY A 42 -8.54 1.55 -10.82
CA GLY A 42 -7.47 1.83 -9.87
C GLY A 42 -6.56 0.62 -9.60
N TYR A 43 -5.71 0.76 -8.59
CA TYR A 43 -4.73 -0.25 -8.17
C TYR A 43 -4.77 -0.45 -6.66
N ILE A 44 -4.32 -1.62 -6.21
CA ILE A 44 -4.26 -1.97 -4.80
C ILE A 44 -2.82 -2.37 -4.49
N ARG A 45 -2.22 -1.75 -3.48
CA ARG A 45 -0.98 -2.23 -2.85
C ARG A 45 -1.33 -2.93 -1.56
N ARG A 46 -0.97 -4.20 -1.44
CA ARG A 46 -1.15 -4.98 -0.20
C ARG A 46 0.14 -5.04 0.58
N ILE A 47 0.08 -4.78 1.88
CA ILE A 47 1.17 -5.04 2.81
C ILE A 47 1.09 -6.50 3.22
N LEU A 48 2.05 -7.31 2.78
CA LEU A 48 2.15 -8.73 3.10
C LEU A 48 2.86 -8.96 4.44
N HIS A 49 3.84 -8.12 4.76
CA HIS A 49 4.57 -8.19 6.04
C HIS A 49 5.11 -6.82 6.44
N THR A 50 5.04 -6.53 7.73
CA THR A 50 5.62 -5.32 8.33
C THR A 50 6.90 -5.70 9.08
N HIS A 51 8.01 -5.06 8.75
CA HIS A 51 9.29 -5.23 9.46
C HIS A 51 9.59 -3.98 10.28
N ALA A 52 10.73 -3.97 10.99
CA ALA A 52 11.11 -2.85 11.83
C ALA A 52 11.31 -1.52 11.08
N ARG A 53 11.73 -1.55 9.80
CA ARG A 53 12.07 -0.34 9.01
C ARG A 53 11.44 -0.28 7.63
N ASP A 54 10.82 -1.37 7.19
CA ASP A 54 10.32 -1.53 5.82
C ASP A 54 9.14 -2.50 5.78
N TYR A 55 8.58 -2.66 4.59
CA TYR A 55 7.38 -3.42 4.33
C TYR A 55 7.62 -4.35 3.14
N THR A 56 7.23 -5.61 3.28
CA THR A 56 7.02 -6.47 2.11
C THR A 56 5.63 -6.17 1.58
N VAL A 57 5.54 -5.73 0.33
CA VAL A 57 4.26 -5.40 -0.33
C VAL A 57 4.12 -6.11 -1.65
N GLN A 58 2.91 -6.12 -2.19
CA GLN A 58 2.64 -6.56 -3.55
C GLN A 58 1.53 -5.71 -4.18
N ASP A 59 1.71 -5.35 -5.44
CA ASP A 59 0.74 -4.53 -6.18
C ASP A 59 -0.18 -5.41 -7.03
N PHE A 60 -1.43 -4.99 -7.15
CA PHE A 60 -2.51 -5.67 -7.87
C PHE A 60 -3.28 -4.67 -8.73
N TYR A 61 -3.85 -5.16 -9.83
CA TYR A 61 -4.86 -4.42 -10.57
C TYR A 61 -6.17 -4.35 -9.77
N GLY A 62 -6.79 -3.18 -9.73
CA GLY A 62 -8.10 -2.98 -9.10
C GLY A 62 -9.20 -3.75 -9.83
N MET A 63 -10.25 -4.15 -9.09
CA MET A 63 -11.40 -4.93 -9.57
C MET A 63 -11.05 -6.00 -10.61
N GLY A 64 -10.46 -7.09 -10.12
CA GLY A 64 -9.98 -8.21 -10.91
C GLY A 64 -8.87 -8.95 -10.18
N GLY A 65 -8.10 -8.25 -9.34
CA GLY A 65 -7.24 -8.86 -8.32
C GLY A 65 -6.02 -9.61 -8.85
N ASN A 66 -5.76 -9.56 -10.17
CA ASN A 66 -4.54 -10.13 -10.73
C ASN A 66 -3.33 -9.36 -10.20
N LYS A 67 -2.26 -10.10 -9.88
CA LYS A 67 -1.00 -9.50 -9.45
C LYS A 67 -0.43 -8.64 -10.58
N ARG A 68 0.05 -7.45 -10.22
CA ARG A 68 0.79 -6.53 -11.10
C ARG A 68 2.29 -6.68 -10.90
N THR A 69 2.72 -7.06 -9.70
CA THR A 69 4.13 -7.27 -9.38
C THR A 69 4.34 -8.56 -8.59
N ASP A 70 5.56 -9.08 -8.58
CA ASP A 70 5.99 -9.95 -7.48
C ASP A 70 6.17 -9.15 -6.18
N PRO A 71 6.24 -9.80 -5.00
CA PRO A 71 6.49 -9.12 -3.74
C PRO A 71 7.78 -8.30 -3.75
N MET A 72 7.72 -7.09 -3.19
CA MET A 72 8.84 -6.14 -3.15
C MET A 72 9.01 -5.53 -1.75
N ARG A 73 10.23 -5.12 -1.44
CA ARG A 73 10.57 -4.49 -0.15
C ARG A 73 10.58 -2.96 -0.33
N LEU A 74 9.71 -2.26 0.38
CA LEU A 74 9.58 -0.81 0.33
C LEU A 74 9.80 -0.16 1.69
N ARG A 75 10.46 1.00 1.72
CA ARG A 75 10.51 1.85 2.91
C ARG A 75 9.19 2.59 3.10
N ARG A 76 8.97 3.15 4.30
CA ARG A 76 7.74 3.87 4.65
C ARG A 76 7.42 5.00 3.68
N GLU A 77 8.43 5.79 3.30
CA GLU A 77 8.33 6.91 2.37
C GLU A 77 7.94 6.49 0.94
N GLN A 78 8.07 5.20 0.60
CA GLN A 78 7.76 4.67 -0.72
C GLN A 78 6.36 4.03 -0.80
N LEU A 79 5.68 3.82 0.33
CA LEU A 79 4.39 3.11 0.36
C LEU A 79 3.32 3.79 -0.50
N HIS A 80 3.30 5.11 -0.53
CA HIS A 80 2.34 5.93 -1.28
C HIS A 80 2.82 6.28 -2.69
N GLN A 81 3.94 5.71 -3.14
CA GLN A 81 4.41 5.87 -4.51
C GLN A 81 3.85 4.75 -5.38
N TRP A 82 3.03 5.10 -6.37
CA TRP A 82 2.45 4.14 -7.31
C TRP A 82 3.53 3.32 -8.03
N HIS A 83 4.58 3.98 -8.50
CA HIS A 83 5.77 3.39 -9.14
C HIS A 83 6.97 3.36 -8.19
N ALA A 84 6.77 2.77 -7.01
CA ALA A 84 7.84 2.62 -6.04
C ALA A 84 9.00 1.79 -6.62
N ARG A 85 10.23 2.29 -6.42
CA ARG A 85 11.46 1.60 -6.84
C ARG A 85 12.11 0.97 -5.60
N PRO A 86 12.08 -0.35 -5.43
CA PRO A 86 12.75 -1.01 -4.32
C PRO A 86 14.27 -0.82 -4.49
N ALA A 87 14.95 -0.61 -3.37
CA ALA A 87 16.32 -0.12 -3.38
C ALA A 87 17.34 -1.05 -4.07
N HIS A 88 17.06 -2.36 -4.14
CA HIS A 88 18.07 -3.35 -4.50
C HIS A 88 17.59 -4.45 -5.46
N THR A 89 16.43 -4.31 -6.11
CA THR A 89 15.90 -5.38 -6.97
C THR A 89 15.20 -4.87 -8.22
N VAL A 90 15.30 -5.63 -9.31
CA VAL A 90 14.39 -5.50 -10.45
C VAL A 90 13.08 -6.17 -10.06
N ILE A 91 11.96 -5.45 -10.20
CA ILE A 91 10.63 -6.01 -9.96
C ILE A 91 10.14 -6.68 -11.23
N ARG A 92 9.81 -7.96 -11.14
CA ARG A 92 9.02 -8.61 -12.18
C ARG A 92 7.60 -8.06 -12.13
N SER A 93 7.18 -7.47 -13.24
CA SER A 93 5.84 -6.88 -13.41
C SER A 93 5.02 -7.71 -14.38
N TYR A 94 3.69 -7.62 -14.26
CA TYR A 94 2.72 -8.41 -15.01
C TYR A 94 1.63 -7.51 -15.54
N ASP A 95 1.22 -7.72 -16.79
CA ASP A 95 0.09 -7.02 -17.39
C ASP A 95 -1.25 -7.50 -16.77
N ARG A 96 -2.38 -6.90 -17.18
CA ARG A 96 -3.70 -7.28 -16.64
C ARG A 96 -4.10 -8.73 -16.92
N HIS A 97 -3.46 -9.37 -17.89
CA HIS A 97 -3.67 -10.77 -18.28
C HIS A 97 -2.70 -11.72 -17.57
N GLY A 98 -1.76 -11.20 -16.76
CA GLY A 98 -0.77 -11.99 -16.03
C GLY A 98 0.49 -12.30 -16.86
N ASN A 99 0.70 -11.66 -18.01
CA ASN A 99 1.91 -11.86 -18.79
C ASN A 99 3.04 -10.99 -18.21
N PRO A 100 4.26 -11.54 -18.03
CA PRO A 100 5.38 -10.77 -17.51
C PRO A 100 5.84 -9.71 -18.53
N PHE A 101 6.17 -8.51 -18.03
CA PHE A 101 6.81 -7.47 -18.82
C PHE A 101 7.92 -6.77 -18.01
N ILE A 102 8.92 -6.24 -18.72
CA ILE A 102 9.93 -5.37 -18.12
C ILE A 102 9.30 -3.98 -18.01
N ALA A 103 8.88 -3.59 -16.81
CA ALA A 103 8.45 -2.21 -16.57
C ALA A 103 9.67 -1.30 -16.74
N ASN A 104 9.61 -0.37 -17.70
CA ASN A 104 10.61 0.70 -17.78
C ASN A 104 10.42 1.57 -16.54
N PRO A 105 11.40 1.66 -15.64
CA PRO A 105 11.20 2.36 -14.40
C PRO A 105 11.19 3.91 -14.57
N ASN A 106 11.41 4.41 -15.80
CA ASN A 106 11.42 5.84 -16.15
C ASN A 106 10.20 6.30 -16.99
N LYS A 107 9.17 5.47 -17.14
CA LYS A 107 7.87 5.84 -17.77
C LYS A 107 6.73 5.38 -16.90
#